data_AF-A0A117T1I0-F1
#
_entry.id   AF-A0A117T1I0-F1
#
_cell.length_a   1.000
_cell.length_b   1.000
_cell.length_c   1.000
_cell.angle_alpha   90.00
_cell.angle_beta   90.00
_cell.angle_gamma   90.00
#
_symmetry.space_group_name_H-M   'P 1'
#
loop_
_entity.id
_entity.type
_entity.pdbx_description
1 polymer ?
#
loop_
_entity_poly.entity_id
_entity_poly.type
_entity_poly.pdbx_seq_one_letter_code
_entity_poly.pdbx_strand_id
1 'polypeptide(L)'
;MKKEVIPYAEFDINDSYLAGNYLYYVKIVDEDKDGLLLENDYLTGEMWRLNRTTLNNEFCFKVTPFYFHRFLSANDAYVVFVSEDRIPDITEIVFYDLAAKKYAVLNNRYDKNWYDYRLVNNQNGEPDYFIYKKVKGKIPGKDLSDVQMLKWCELIMQLQWE
;
A
#
# COMPACT_ATOMS: atom_id res chain seq x y z
N MET A 1 32.68 8.90 -16.45
CA MET A 1 32.11 9.86 -15.49
C MET A 1 31.11 9.09 -14.63
N LYS A 2 31.36 8.90 -13.33
CA LYS A 2 30.36 8.30 -12.44
C LYS A 2 29.29 9.36 -12.18
N LYS A 3 28.02 9.03 -12.45
CA LYS A 3 26.90 9.85 -11.99
C LYS A 3 26.78 9.60 -10.49
N GLU A 4 27.16 10.57 -9.70
CA GLU A 4 26.96 10.55 -8.25
C GLU A 4 25.57 11.10 -7.95
N VAL A 5 24.82 10.41 -7.10
CA VAL A 5 23.52 10.91 -6.61
C VAL A 5 23.84 11.97 -5.57
N ILE A 6 23.55 13.23 -5.89
CA ILE A 6 23.69 14.34 -4.95
C ILE A 6 22.47 14.29 -4.02
N PRO A 7 22.64 14.20 -2.69
CA PRO A 7 21.53 14.23 -1.76
C PRO A 7 20.76 15.54 -1.92
N TYR A 8 19.48 15.45 -2.28
CA TYR A 8 18.62 16.62 -2.49
C TYR A 8 17.89 17.05 -1.21
N ALA A 9 17.80 16.17 -0.22
CA ALA A 9 17.16 16.41 1.08
C ALA A 9 17.57 15.33 2.10
N GLU A 10 17.18 15.52 3.37
CA GLU A 10 17.40 14.56 4.47
C GLU A 10 16.33 13.45 4.56
N PHE A 11 15.52 13.24 3.52
CA PHE A 11 14.49 12.20 3.50
C PHE A 11 14.87 11.06 2.57
N ASP A 12 14.37 9.87 2.90
CA ASP A 12 14.44 8.68 2.08
C ASP A 12 13.17 8.50 1.23
N ILE A 13 13.35 7.88 0.07
CA ILE A 13 12.25 7.38 -0.75
C ILE A 13 12.11 5.89 -0.45
N ASN A 14 11.10 5.53 0.34
CA ASN A 14 10.93 4.15 0.82
C ASN A 14 10.49 3.20 -0.29
N ASP A 15 9.52 3.63 -1.12
CA ASP A 15 9.07 2.90 -2.30
C ASP A 15 8.51 3.88 -3.34
N SER A 16 8.27 3.41 -4.57
CA SER A 16 7.67 4.20 -5.64
C SER A 16 6.79 3.39 -6.57
N TYR A 17 5.76 4.03 -7.13
CA TYR A 17 4.83 3.41 -8.08
C TYR A 17 4.60 4.31 -9.29
N LEU A 18 4.66 3.73 -10.49
CA LEU A 18 4.48 4.47 -11.73
C LEU A 18 3.07 4.23 -12.30
N ALA A 19 2.26 5.28 -12.39
CA ALA A 19 0.93 5.18 -12.96
C ALA A 19 0.58 6.42 -13.81
N GLY A 20 0.21 6.17 -15.07
CA GLY A 20 -0.11 7.24 -16.02
C GLY A 20 0.98 8.30 -16.09
N ASN A 21 0.61 9.55 -15.84
CA ASN A 21 1.52 10.71 -15.88
C ASN A 21 2.25 10.98 -14.57
N TYR A 22 2.08 10.16 -13.55
CA TYR A 22 2.62 10.40 -12.21
C TYR A 22 3.56 9.27 -11.75
N LEU A 23 4.61 9.67 -11.04
CA LEU A 23 5.39 8.79 -10.17
C LEU A 23 4.96 9.06 -8.74
N TYR A 24 4.35 8.07 -8.09
CA TYR A 24 3.98 8.11 -6.68
C TYR A 24 5.16 7.62 -5.86
N TYR A 25 5.37 8.22 -4.69
CA TYR A 25 6.45 7.82 -3.80
C TYR A 25 6.16 8.26 -2.37
N VAL A 26 6.77 7.55 -1.43
CA VAL A 26 6.66 7.86 0.00
C VAL A 26 7.96 8.51 0.46
N LYS A 27 7.84 9.68 1.08
CA LYS A 27 8.93 10.36 1.78
C LYS A 27 8.86 10.04 3.26
N ILE A 28 9.95 9.55 3.84
CA ILE A 28 10.10 9.33 5.28
C ILE A 28 11.44 9.94 5.69
N VAL A 29 11.47 10.58 6.86
CA VAL A 29 12.73 11.02 7.47
C VAL A 29 13.13 9.93 8.47
N ASP A 30 14.28 9.32 8.25
CA ASP A 30 14.96 8.46 9.22
C ASP A 30 15.56 9.37 10.31
N GLU A 31 14.96 9.37 11.50
CA GLU A 31 15.33 10.30 12.58
C GLU A 31 16.74 10.03 13.14
N ASP A 32 17.16 8.77 13.20
CA ASP A 32 18.46 8.38 13.77
C ASP A 32 19.53 8.06 12.71
N LYS A 33 19.13 8.02 11.43
CA LYS A 33 19.99 7.84 10.25
C LYS A 33 20.69 6.49 10.22
N ASP A 34 20.09 5.45 10.80
CA ASP A 34 20.63 4.10 10.85
C ASP A 34 20.25 3.23 9.64
N GLY A 35 19.34 3.72 8.78
CA GLY A 35 18.83 3.05 7.59
C GLY A 35 17.69 2.05 7.86
N LEU A 36 17.18 1.96 9.09
CA LEU A 36 16.09 1.09 9.51
C LEU A 36 14.89 1.93 9.96
N LEU A 37 13.87 2.02 9.09
CA LEU A 37 12.64 2.73 9.43
C LEU A 37 11.85 2.00 10.53
N LEU A 38 11.66 2.67 11.66
CA LEU A 38 10.88 2.27 12.82
C LEU A 38 9.54 3.04 12.89
N GLU A 39 8.67 2.65 13.82
CA GLU A 39 7.30 3.20 13.96
C GLU A 39 7.27 4.73 14.04
N ASN A 40 8.24 5.34 14.74
CA ASN A 40 8.31 6.80 14.89
C ASN A 40 8.62 7.51 13.58
N ASP A 41 9.44 6.93 12.69
CA ASP A 41 9.78 7.54 11.41
C ASP A 41 8.54 7.67 10.53
N TYR A 42 7.64 6.67 10.58
CA TYR A 42 6.38 6.69 9.85
C TYR A 42 5.40 7.78 10.32
N LEU A 43 5.56 8.32 11.53
CA LEU A 43 4.75 9.48 11.99
C LEU A 43 4.99 10.71 11.12
N THR A 44 6.18 10.81 10.51
CA THR A 44 6.53 11.90 9.60
C THR A 44 6.18 11.58 8.14
N GLY A 45 5.87 10.32 7.83
CA GLY A 45 5.71 9.79 6.48
C GLY A 45 4.68 10.53 5.62
N GLU A 46 5.05 10.83 4.38
CA GLU A 46 4.21 11.57 3.43
C GLU A 46 4.11 10.85 2.09
N MET A 47 2.89 10.76 1.56
CA MET A 47 2.64 10.34 0.19
C MET A 47 2.73 11.53 -0.75
N TRP A 48 3.52 11.39 -1.82
CA TRP A 48 3.72 12.39 -2.85
C TRP A 48 3.50 11.81 -4.24
N ARG A 49 3.19 12.67 -5.20
CA ARG A 49 3.24 12.34 -6.62
C ARG A 49 4.01 13.39 -7.40
N LEU A 50 4.86 12.93 -8.31
CA LEU A 50 5.63 13.75 -9.25
C LEU A 50 5.01 13.64 -10.63
N ASN A 51 4.53 14.76 -11.18
CA ASN A 51 4.11 14.78 -12.58
C ASN A 51 5.33 14.57 -13.48
N ARG A 52 5.32 13.53 -14.31
CA ARG A 52 6.47 13.10 -15.11
C ARG A 52 6.78 14.04 -16.28
N THR A 53 5.79 14.85 -16.69
CA THR A 53 5.94 15.79 -17.81
C THR A 53 6.39 17.15 -17.31
N THR A 54 5.77 17.67 -16.26
CA THR A 54 6.07 19.01 -15.73
C THR A 54 7.13 19.01 -14.62
N LEU A 55 7.42 17.83 -14.03
CA LEU A 55 8.26 17.65 -12.86
C LEU A 55 7.76 18.37 -11.60
N ASN A 56 6.48 18.71 -11.57
CA ASN A 56 5.84 19.29 -10.39
C ASN A 56 5.55 18.20 -9.35
N ASN A 57 5.99 18.45 -8.12
CA ASN A 57 5.68 17.60 -6.98
C ASN A 57 4.40 18.08 -6.28
N GLU A 58 3.51 17.14 -6.00
CA GLU A 58 2.24 17.38 -5.33
C GLU A 58 2.15 16.49 -4.08
N PHE A 59 1.85 17.11 -2.94
CA PHE A 59 1.56 16.40 -1.70
C PHE A 59 0.18 15.74 -1.80
N CYS A 60 0.08 14.45 -1.43
CA CYS A 60 -1.15 13.69 -1.48
C CYS A 60 -1.82 13.61 -0.10
N PHE A 61 -1.12 13.01 0.89
CA PHE A 61 -1.59 12.81 2.26
C PHE A 61 -0.44 12.39 3.20
N LYS A 62 -0.68 12.47 4.51
CA LYS A 62 0.20 11.89 5.55
C LYS A 62 -0.07 10.39 5.67
N VAL A 63 0.97 9.57 5.71
CA VAL A 63 0.85 8.10 5.75
C VAL A 63 0.31 7.63 7.11
N THR A 64 0.57 8.36 8.19
CA THR A 64 0.00 8.13 9.52
C THR A 64 -1.54 7.99 9.47
N PRO A 65 -2.13 6.98 10.14
CA PRO A 65 -1.55 6.09 11.16
C PRO A 65 -0.92 4.80 10.60
N PHE A 66 -0.69 4.69 9.30
CA PHE A 66 -0.25 3.45 8.67
C PHE A 66 1.28 3.30 8.64
N TYR A 67 1.75 2.06 8.72
CA TYR A 67 3.17 1.70 8.58
C TYR A 67 3.42 1.22 7.15
N PHE A 68 3.64 2.18 6.24
CA PHE A 68 3.77 1.88 4.81
C PHE A 68 4.88 0.85 4.56
N HIS A 69 4.53 -0.23 3.87
CA HIS A 69 5.45 -1.28 3.48
C HIS A 69 5.78 -1.24 1.98
N ARG A 70 4.75 -1.20 1.13
CA ARG A 70 4.91 -1.15 -0.34
C ARG A 70 3.64 -0.72 -1.06
N PHE A 71 3.78 -0.24 -2.29
CA PHE A 71 2.64 0.01 -3.16
C PHE A 71 2.00 -1.28 -3.70
N LEU A 72 0.69 -1.23 -3.94
CA LEU A 72 -0.04 -2.24 -4.71
C LEU A 72 -0.53 -1.69 -6.06
N SER A 73 -1.08 -0.47 -6.05
CA SER A 73 -1.56 0.24 -7.24
C SER A 73 -1.72 1.72 -6.92
N ALA A 74 -1.68 2.58 -7.93
CA ALA A 74 -2.02 3.99 -7.78
C ALA A 74 -2.59 4.53 -9.10
N ASN A 75 -3.43 5.56 -9.02
CA ASN A 75 -3.86 6.35 -10.16
C ASN A 75 -4.31 7.74 -9.70
N ASP A 76 -4.91 8.52 -10.60
CA ASP A 76 -5.35 9.89 -10.30
C ASP A 76 -6.50 9.97 -9.28
N ALA A 77 -7.21 8.86 -9.03
CA ALA A 77 -8.32 8.78 -8.08
C ALA A 77 -7.89 8.23 -6.72
N TYR A 78 -7.08 7.19 -6.67
CA TYR A 78 -6.71 6.53 -5.42
C TYR A 78 -5.26 6.03 -5.40
N VAL A 79 -4.76 5.80 -4.19
CA VAL A 79 -3.51 5.09 -3.91
C VAL A 79 -3.83 3.86 -3.07
N VAL A 80 -3.23 2.72 -3.39
CA VAL A 80 -3.39 1.47 -2.65
C VAL A 80 -2.01 0.96 -2.23
N PHE A 81 -1.85 0.70 -0.94
CA PHE A 81 -0.59 0.23 -0.39
C PHE A 81 -0.80 -0.78 0.73
N VAL A 82 0.27 -1.51 1.03
CA VAL A 82 0.34 -2.41 2.17
C VAL A 82 0.85 -1.64 3.37
N SER A 83 0.15 -1.77 4.49
CA SER A 83 0.63 -1.37 5.82
C SER A 83 0.94 -2.63 6.62
N GLU A 84 2.10 -2.69 7.26
CA GLU A 84 2.51 -3.83 8.09
C GLU A 84 2.87 -3.35 9.50
N ASP A 85 2.07 -3.78 10.49
CA ASP A 85 2.44 -3.64 11.89
C ASP A 85 3.26 -4.88 12.30
N ARG A 86 4.47 -4.65 12.84
CA ARG A 86 5.34 -5.75 13.28
C ARG A 86 4.75 -6.49 14.48
N ILE A 87 3.78 -5.92 15.21
CA ILE A 87 3.17 -6.55 16.40
C ILE A 87 1.72 -6.05 16.60
N PRO A 88 0.65 -6.83 16.30
CA PRO A 88 0.60 -8.25 15.98
C PRO A 88 0.27 -8.53 14.50
N ASP A 89 1.09 -9.30 13.79
CA ASP A 89 0.83 -10.13 12.58
C ASP A 89 -0.40 -9.76 11.70
N ILE A 90 -0.60 -8.46 11.46
CA ILE A 90 -1.69 -7.93 10.65
C ILE A 90 -1.03 -7.15 9.52
N THR A 91 -1.32 -7.62 8.31
CA THR A 91 -1.07 -6.85 7.10
C THR A 91 -2.38 -6.20 6.70
N GLU A 92 -2.35 -4.91 6.46
CA GLU A 92 -3.48 -4.13 6.00
C GLU A 92 -3.29 -3.78 4.53
N ILE A 93 -4.36 -3.84 3.74
CA ILE A 93 -4.42 -3.11 2.48
C ILE A 93 -5.15 -1.82 2.74
N VAL A 94 -4.45 -0.71 2.57
CA VAL A 94 -5.01 0.63 2.69
C VAL A 94 -5.35 1.15 1.31
N PHE A 95 -6.59 1.56 1.12
CA PHE A 95 -7.07 2.28 -0.04
C PHE A 95 -7.27 3.73 0.38
N TYR A 96 -6.67 4.67 -0.34
CA TYR A 96 -6.79 6.09 -0.06
C TYR A 96 -7.33 6.83 -1.27
N ASP A 97 -8.49 7.48 -1.13
CA ASP A 97 -9.08 8.35 -2.15
C ASP A 97 -8.40 9.73 -2.12
N LEU A 98 -7.74 10.10 -3.22
CA LEU A 98 -6.96 11.32 -3.32
C LEU A 98 -7.80 12.59 -3.33
N ALA A 99 -9.04 12.52 -3.81
CA ALA A 99 -9.94 13.66 -3.95
C ALA A 99 -10.76 13.87 -2.67
N ALA A 100 -11.40 12.80 -2.18
CA ALA A 100 -12.24 12.82 -1.00
C ALA A 100 -11.43 12.83 0.31
N LYS A 101 -10.13 12.49 0.26
CA LYS A 101 -9.25 12.35 1.43
C LYS A 101 -9.78 11.34 2.45
N LYS A 102 -10.39 10.27 1.94
CA LYS A 102 -10.96 9.17 2.71
C LYS A 102 -10.13 7.92 2.53
N TYR A 103 -10.23 7.01 3.48
CA TYR A 103 -9.57 5.72 3.36
C TYR A 103 -10.49 4.55 3.68
N ALA A 104 -10.10 3.38 3.21
CA ALA A 104 -10.70 2.11 3.56
C ALA A 104 -9.58 1.10 3.82
N VAL A 105 -9.79 0.19 4.79
CA VAL A 105 -8.78 -0.78 5.20
C VAL A 105 -9.32 -2.19 5.08
N LEU A 106 -8.57 -3.06 4.40
CA LEU A 106 -8.79 -4.50 4.44
C LEU A 106 -7.74 -5.15 5.33
N ASN A 107 -8.19 -5.68 6.46
CA ASN A 107 -7.33 -6.38 7.40
C ASN A 107 -7.08 -7.83 6.94
N ASN A 108 -5.82 -8.25 7.00
CA ASN A 108 -5.40 -9.63 6.79
C ASN A 108 -4.57 -10.10 7.97
N ARG A 109 -4.92 -11.27 8.51
CA ARG A 109 -4.22 -11.87 9.64
C ARG A 109 -3.33 -13.00 9.12
N TYR A 110 -2.11 -13.10 9.63
CA TYR A 110 -1.31 -14.31 9.40
C TYR A 110 -1.78 -15.42 10.34
N ASP A 111 -2.54 -16.41 9.83
CA ASP A 111 -2.73 -17.68 10.51
C ASP A 111 -2.03 -18.80 9.70
N LYS A 112 -1.13 -19.53 10.35
CA LYS A 112 -0.44 -20.73 9.83
C LYS A 112 0.16 -20.58 8.42
N ASN A 113 1.06 -19.62 8.23
CA ASN A 113 1.92 -19.48 7.04
C ASN A 113 1.17 -19.24 5.70
N TRP A 114 -0.09 -18.83 5.72
CA TRP A 114 -0.86 -18.55 4.51
C TRP A 114 -1.49 -17.15 4.57
N TYR A 115 -1.45 -16.44 3.44
CA TYR A 115 -2.16 -15.17 3.26
C TYR A 115 -3.65 -15.45 3.01
N ASP A 116 -4.56 -14.69 3.64
CA ASP A 116 -6.00 -14.84 3.38
C ASP A 116 -6.41 -14.26 2.02
N TYR A 117 -5.55 -13.47 1.38
CA TYR A 117 -5.77 -12.97 0.03
C TYR A 117 -4.50 -12.93 -0.83
N ARG A 118 -4.69 -12.81 -2.15
CA ARG A 118 -3.67 -12.40 -3.13
C ARG A 118 -4.27 -11.46 -4.17
N LEU A 119 -3.44 -10.58 -4.70
CA LEU A 119 -3.75 -9.85 -5.93
C LEU A 119 -3.28 -10.64 -7.14
N VAL A 120 -4.08 -10.62 -8.19
CA VAL A 120 -3.70 -11.12 -9.51
C VAL A 120 -3.56 -9.91 -10.42
N ASN A 121 -2.32 -9.62 -10.78
CA ASN A 121 -1.98 -8.47 -11.60
C ASN A 121 -2.05 -8.82 -13.09
N ASN A 122 -2.45 -7.86 -13.90
CA ASN A 122 -2.35 -7.94 -15.35
C ASN A 122 -0.90 -7.72 -15.82
N GLN A 123 -0.71 -7.76 -17.13
CA GLN A 123 0.61 -7.65 -17.78
C GLN A 123 1.30 -6.30 -17.53
N ASN A 124 0.54 -5.26 -17.16
CA ASN A 124 1.08 -3.94 -16.82
C ASN A 124 1.43 -3.80 -15.33
N GLY A 125 1.25 -4.86 -14.53
CA GLY A 125 1.50 -4.82 -13.08
C GLY A 125 0.33 -4.26 -12.25
N GLU A 126 -0.81 -3.95 -12.88
CA GLU A 126 -2.01 -3.44 -12.19
C GLU A 126 -2.92 -4.60 -11.75
N PRO A 127 -3.59 -4.51 -10.58
CA PRO A 127 -4.48 -5.57 -10.11
C PRO A 127 -5.76 -5.69 -10.97
N ASP A 128 -6.05 -6.88 -11.49
CA ASP A 128 -7.32 -7.20 -12.16
C ASP A 128 -8.27 -7.94 -11.22
N TYR A 129 -7.73 -8.82 -10.37
CA TYR A 129 -8.52 -9.65 -9.45
C TYR A 129 -7.95 -9.66 -8.04
N PHE A 130 -8.86 -9.77 -7.09
CA PHE A 130 -8.59 -10.05 -5.69
C PHE A 130 -9.08 -11.47 -5.39
N ILE A 131 -8.17 -12.37 -5.06
CA ILE A 131 -8.54 -13.72 -4.60
C ILE A 131 -8.42 -13.79 -3.09
N TYR A 132 -9.37 -14.43 -2.43
CA TYR A 132 -9.40 -14.52 -0.97
C TYR A 132 -10.04 -15.80 -0.48
N LYS A 133 -9.68 -16.21 0.74
CA LYS A 133 -10.31 -17.36 1.41
C LYS A 133 -11.62 -16.93 2.06
N LYS A 134 -12.68 -17.71 1.84
CA LYS A 134 -13.96 -17.57 2.54
C LYS A 134 -14.22 -18.79 3.40
N VAL A 135 -14.24 -18.60 4.72
CA VAL A 135 -14.54 -19.67 5.69
C VAL A 135 -16.04 -19.98 5.64
N LYS A 136 -16.41 -21.21 5.26
CA LYS A 136 -17.82 -21.66 5.22
C LYS A 136 -18.33 -22.22 6.55
N GLY A 137 -17.45 -22.41 7.53
CA GLY A 137 -17.79 -22.88 8.88
C GLY A 137 -16.54 -23.20 9.69
N LYS A 138 -16.69 -23.35 11.01
CA LYS A 138 -15.60 -23.75 11.91
C LYS A 138 -15.89 -25.13 12.48
N ILE A 139 -15.32 -26.17 11.86
CA ILE A 139 -15.31 -27.53 12.42
C ILE A 139 -13.89 -27.82 12.93
N PRO A 140 -13.69 -28.14 14.23
CA PRO A 140 -12.38 -28.50 14.75
C PRO A 140 -11.71 -29.59 13.92
N GLY A 141 -10.51 -29.34 13.42
CA GLY A 141 -9.73 -30.30 12.64
C GLY A 141 -10.12 -30.43 11.15
N LYS A 142 -11.05 -29.62 10.62
CA LYS A 142 -11.36 -29.56 9.18
C LYS A 142 -11.28 -28.14 8.66
N ASP A 143 -10.50 -27.93 7.60
CA ASP A 143 -10.56 -26.70 6.83
C ASP A 143 -11.78 -26.75 5.88
N LEU A 144 -12.70 -25.81 6.06
CA LEU A 144 -13.89 -25.63 5.22
C LEU A 144 -13.83 -24.29 4.47
N SER A 145 -12.63 -23.88 4.07
CA SER A 145 -12.42 -22.65 3.31
C SER A 145 -12.45 -22.92 1.82
N ASP A 146 -13.12 -22.04 1.08
CA ASP A 146 -13.00 -22.01 -0.38
C ASP A 146 -12.28 -20.73 -0.82
N VAL A 147 -11.54 -20.83 -1.92
CA VAL A 147 -11.00 -19.65 -2.61
C VAL A 147 -12.12 -18.98 -3.38
N GLN A 148 -12.26 -17.68 -3.19
CA GLN A 148 -13.16 -16.80 -3.93
C GLN A 148 -12.33 -15.82 -4.74
N MET A 149 -12.94 -15.27 -5.78
CA MET A 149 -12.34 -14.28 -6.66
C MET A 149 -13.34 -13.15 -6.88
N LEU A 150 -12.85 -11.93 -6.79
CA LEU A 150 -13.60 -10.70 -7.05
C LEU A 150 -12.79 -9.85 -8.04
N LYS A 151 -13.45 -9.14 -8.96
CA LYS A 151 -12.74 -8.17 -9.79
C LYS A 151 -12.27 -7.01 -8.93
N TRP A 152 -11.11 -6.46 -9.25
CA TRP A 152 -10.52 -5.36 -8.48
C TRP A 152 -11.44 -4.13 -8.40
N CYS A 153 -12.07 -3.74 -9.52
CA CYS A 153 -13.01 -2.64 -9.54
C CYS A 153 -14.27 -2.90 -8.69
N GLU A 154 -14.77 -4.14 -8.68
CA GLU A 154 -15.93 -4.54 -7.87
C GLU A 154 -15.60 -4.51 -6.37
N LEU A 155 -14.36 -4.85 -5.98
CA LEU A 155 -13.88 -4.69 -4.61
C LEU A 155 -13.91 -3.22 -4.18
N ILE A 156 -13.31 -2.34 -4.99
CA ILE A 156 -13.22 -0.90 -4.70
C ILE A 156 -14.61 -0.29 -4.47
N MET A 157 -15.61 -0.68 -5.27
CA MET A 157 -16.99 -0.20 -5.13
C MET A 157 -17.68 -0.67 -3.85
N GLN A 158 -17.21 -1.75 -3.23
CA GLN A 158 -17.77 -2.32 -1.99
C GLN A 158 -17.08 -1.81 -0.73
N LEU A 159 -15.99 -1.04 -0.87
CA LEU A 159 -15.25 -0.51 0.26
C LEU A 159 -16.12 0.48 1.06
N GLN A 160 -16.00 0.39 2.38
CA GLN A 160 -16.56 1.38 3.30
C GLN A 160 -15.49 2.44 3.55
N TRP A 161 -15.73 3.64 3.03
CA TRP A 161 -14.79 4.75 3.10
C TRP A 161 -15.07 5.63 4.32
N GLU A 162 -14.07 5.78 5.17
CA GLU A 162 -14.09 6.60 6.38
C GLU A 162 -13.62 8.03 6.10
#